data_AF-A0A927FSQ6-F1
#
_entry.id   AF-A0A927FSQ6-F1
#
_cell.length_a   1.000
_cell.length_b   1.000
_cell.length_c   1.000
_cell.angle_alpha   90.00
_cell.angle_beta   90.00
_cell.angle_gamma   90.00
#
_symmetry.space_group_name_H-M   'P 1'
#
loop_
_entity.id
_entity.type
_entity.pdbx_description
1 polymer ?
#
loop_
_entity_poly.entity_id
_entity_poly.type
_entity_poly.pdbx_seq_one_letter_code
_entity_poly.pdbx_strand_id
1 'polypeptide(L)'
;MTGWRGGEVVSVTPFFDYVLVWNTGISYGLLDGLPVWSLGVVMLVAVLALGWWWVKSSTLLARLGLALCIGGALSNALDRLIYGAVADFFHFHWGAWSFYIFNIADVAITFGVILLLLDILGLGRAPATKTAA
;
A
#
# COMPACT_ATOMS: atom_id res chain seq x y z
N MET A 1 -7.64 -15.52 -25.14
CA MET A 1 -6.98 -15.12 -23.87
C MET A 1 -7.59 -15.96 -22.75
N THR A 2 -6.91 -17.05 -22.39
CA THR A 2 -7.26 -17.96 -21.29
C THR A 2 -6.44 -17.56 -20.08
N GLY A 3 -7.06 -16.89 -19.12
CA GLY A 3 -6.45 -16.40 -17.88
C GLY A 3 -7.55 -16.08 -16.86
N TRP A 4 -7.17 -15.89 -15.60
CA TRP A 4 -8.08 -15.63 -14.50
C TRP A 4 -8.88 -14.33 -14.76
N ARG A 5 -10.19 -14.38 -14.54
CA ARG A 5 -11.11 -13.26 -14.79
C ARG A 5 -11.65 -12.63 -13.51
N GLY A 6 -11.42 -13.26 -12.36
CA GLY A 6 -11.87 -12.84 -11.04
C GLY A 6 -12.76 -13.90 -10.39
N GLY A 7 -12.55 -14.14 -9.10
CA GLY A 7 -13.29 -15.13 -8.30
C GLY A 7 -12.67 -16.53 -8.30
N GLU A 8 -11.62 -16.77 -9.08
CA GLU A 8 -10.84 -18.00 -8.97
C GLU A 8 -10.00 -18.02 -7.69
N VAL A 9 -9.90 -19.20 -7.06
CA VAL A 9 -9.20 -19.43 -5.78
C VAL A 9 -8.30 -20.65 -5.92
N VAL A 10 -7.03 -20.50 -5.55
CA VAL A 10 -6.08 -21.61 -5.41
C VAL A 10 -5.66 -21.68 -3.95
N SER A 11 -6.09 -22.73 -3.27
CA SER A 11 -5.65 -22.98 -1.91
C SER A 11 -4.21 -23.47 -1.88
N VAL A 12 -3.34 -22.71 -1.22
CA VAL A 12 -1.91 -22.99 -1.12
C VAL A 12 -1.59 -23.67 0.20
N THR A 13 -2.18 -23.18 1.30
CA THR A 13 -2.10 -23.79 2.64
C THR A 13 -3.46 -23.74 3.33
N PRO A 14 -3.67 -24.43 4.48
CA PRO A 14 -4.93 -24.35 5.23
C PRO A 14 -5.30 -22.95 5.73
N PHE A 15 -4.39 -21.98 5.67
CA PHE A 15 -4.57 -20.61 6.16
C PHE A 15 -4.27 -19.54 5.10
N PHE A 16 -3.95 -19.94 3.87
CA PHE A 16 -3.57 -19.03 2.79
C PHE A 16 -4.05 -19.52 1.43
N ASP A 17 -4.84 -18.67 0.78
CA ASP A 17 -5.30 -18.84 -0.59
C ASP A 17 -4.67 -17.75 -1.48
N TYR A 18 -4.31 -18.15 -2.70
CA TYR A 18 -3.98 -17.25 -3.79
C TYR A 18 -5.23 -17.05 -4.64
N VAL A 19 -5.78 -15.84 -4.63
CA VAL A 19 -7.06 -15.50 -5.27
C VAL A 19 -6.86 -14.40 -6.32
N LEU A 20 -7.90 -14.12 -7.11
CA LEU A 20 -7.98 -12.85 -7.85
C LEU A 20 -9.30 -12.18 -7.52
N VAL A 21 -9.22 -11.04 -6.85
CA VAL A 21 -10.36 -10.18 -6.56
C VAL A 21 -10.10 -8.81 -7.18
N TRP A 22 -11.07 -8.33 -7.97
CA TRP A 22 -11.04 -6.97 -8.51
C TRP A 22 -11.72 -6.01 -7.54
N ASN A 23 -10.92 -5.15 -6.92
CA ASN A 23 -11.37 -4.18 -5.93
C ASN A 23 -11.65 -2.82 -6.58
N THR A 24 -12.94 -2.47 -6.67
CA THR A 24 -13.41 -1.21 -7.25
C THR A 24 -13.45 -0.05 -6.27
N GLY A 25 -13.33 -0.30 -4.96
CA GLY A 25 -13.46 0.70 -3.89
C GLY A 25 -12.13 1.07 -3.22
N ILE A 26 -12.22 1.62 -2.00
CA ILE A 26 -11.15 1.65 -1.00
C ILE A 26 -11.43 0.53 0.02
N SER A 27 -10.40 0.01 0.69
CA SER A 27 -10.49 -0.99 1.76
C SER A 27 -11.71 -0.75 2.69
N TYR A 28 -12.42 -1.83 3.04
CA TYR A 28 -13.65 -1.85 3.87
C TYR A 28 -14.90 -1.19 3.27
N GLY A 29 -14.96 -0.92 1.95
CA GLY A 29 -16.11 -0.21 1.37
C GLY A 29 -16.18 1.26 1.82
N LEU A 30 -15.07 1.79 2.33
CA LEU A 30 -14.97 3.22 2.59
C LEU A 30 -15.02 3.94 1.23
N LEU A 31 -15.99 4.84 1.07
CA LEU A 31 -16.29 5.52 -0.20
C LEU A 31 -16.92 4.63 -1.30
N ASP A 32 -17.53 3.51 -0.92
CA ASP A 32 -18.30 2.70 -1.86
C ASP A 32 -19.44 3.54 -2.48
N GLY A 33 -19.50 3.58 -3.81
CA GLY A 33 -20.44 4.42 -4.56
C GLY A 33 -19.92 5.80 -4.99
N LEU A 34 -18.72 6.21 -4.59
CA LEU A 34 -18.09 7.36 -5.23
C LEU A 34 -17.65 7.02 -6.66
N PRO A 35 -17.70 7.99 -7.59
CA PRO A 35 -17.13 7.78 -8.92
C PRO A 35 -15.64 7.45 -8.84
N VAL A 36 -15.18 6.50 -9.66
CA VAL A 36 -13.77 6.05 -9.71
C VAL A 36 -12.78 7.23 -9.86
N TRP A 37 -13.18 8.30 -10.56
CA TRP A 37 -12.33 9.49 -10.72
C TRP A 37 -12.02 10.21 -9.40
N SER A 38 -12.92 10.16 -8.41
CA SER A 38 -12.73 10.80 -7.11
C SER A 38 -11.63 10.10 -6.30
N LEU A 39 -11.56 8.77 -6.38
CA LEU A 39 -10.47 7.97 -5.82
C LEU A 39 -9.13 8.35 -6.46
N GLY A 40 -9.14 8.55 -7.78
CA GLY A 40 -7.99 9.03 -8.53
C GLY A 40 -7.49 10.41 -8.05
N VAL A 41 -8.40 11.35 -7.75
CA VAL A 41 -8.03 12.67 -7.21
C VAL A 41 -7.40 12.55 -5.82
N VAL A 42 -7.99 11.75 -4.93
CA VAL A 42 -7.43 11.53 -3.58
C VAL A 42 -6.03 10.91 -3.66
N MET A 43 -5.85 9.90 -4.51
CA MET A 43 -4.55 9.27 -4.73
C MET A 43 -3.52 10.25 -5.30
N LEU A 44 -3.92 11.09 -6.27
CA LEU A 44 -3.04 12.10 -6.85
C LEU A 44 -2.56 13.10 -5.79
N VAL A 45 -3.47 13.63 -4.98
CA VAL A 45 -3.13 14.55 -3.89
C VAL A 45 -2.19 13.88 -2.88
N ALA A 46 -2.47 12.63 -2.49
CA ALA A 46 -1.61 11.89 -1.58
C ALA A 46 -0.19 11.68 -2.14
N VAL A 47 -0.07 11.25 -3.41
CA VAL A 47 1.23 11.05 -4.06
C VAL A 47 2.02 12.35 -4.15
N LEU A 48 1.38 13.48 -4.49
CA LEU A 48 2.03 14.78 -4.55
C LEU A 48 2.51 15.24 -3.17
N ALA A 49 1.68 15.08 -2.13
CA ALA A 49 2.04 15.44 -0.76
C ALA A 49 3.22 14.58 -0.24
N LEU A 50 3.18 13.26 -0.47
CA LEU A 50 4.26 12.35 -0.11
C LEU A 50 5.54 12.65 -0.89
N GLY A 51 5.43 12.96 -2.18
CA GLY A 51 6.56 13.37 -3.03
C GLY A 51 7.21 14.66 -2.54
N TRP A 52 6.40 15.65 -2.15
CA TRP A 52 6.91 16.88 -1.54
C TRP A 52 7.63 16.61 -0.22
N TRP A 53 7.07 15.77 0.65
CA TRP A 53 7.73 15.34 1.89
C TRP A 53 9.03 14.58 1.59
N TRP A 54 9.06 13.76 0.55
CA TRP A 54 10.25 13.00 0.16
C TRP A 54 11.42 13.91 -0.21
N VAL A 55 11.15 14.95 -1.01
CA VAL A 55 12.15 15.97 -1.37
C VAL A 55 12.68 16.72 -0.14
N LYS A 56 11.84 16.95 0.87
CA LYS A 56 12.23 17.63 2.12
C LYS A 56 12.93 16.72 3.13
N SER A 57 12.81 15.41 2.99
CA SER A 57 13.37 14.45 3.94
C SER A 57 14.87 14.27 3.77
N SER A 58 15.62 14.27 4.87
CA SER A 58 17.08 14.09 4.90
C SER A 58 17.51 12.72 5.43
N THR A 59 16.64 12.01 6.15
CA THR A 59 16.95 10.69 6.71
C THR A 59 16.70 9.58 5.70
N LEU A 60 17.55 8.55 5.75
CA LEU A 60 17.41 7.39 4.86
C LEU A 60 16.11 6.63 5.14
N LEU A 61 15.74 6.46 6.41
CA LEU A 61 14.50 5.78 6.80
C LEU A 61 13.26 6.48 6.22
N ALA A 62 13.15 7.80 6.38
CA ALA A 62 12.02 8.53 5.80
C ALA A 62 12.02 8.44 4.26
N ARG A 63 13.19 8.54 3.62
CA ARG A 63 13.28 8.43 2.15
C ARG A 63 12.85 7.07 1.63
N LEU A 64 13.26 5.99 2.28
CA LEU A 64 12.85 4.63 1.93
C LEU A 64 11.36 4.42 2.20
N GLY A 65 10.87 4.87 3.36
CA GLY A 65 9.46 4.77 3.71
C GLY A 65 8.55 5.48 2.72
N LEU A 66 8.90 6.71 2.35
CA LEU A 66 8.15 7.49 1.35
C LEU A 66 8.24 6.87 -0.05
N ALA A 67 9.41 6.35 -0.46
CA ALA A 67 9.55 5.68 -1.76
C ALA A 67 8.64 4.45 -1.86
N LEU A 68 8.54 3.64 -0.80
CA LEU A 68 7.63 2.49 -0.75
C LEU A 68 6.16 2.93 -0.80
N CYS A 69 5.76 3.92 0.00
CA CYS A 69 4.39 4.44 -0.01
C CYS A 69 3.99 5.01 -1.39
N ILE A 70 4.87 5.82 -1.99
CA ILE A 70 4.64 6.42 -3.30
C ILE A 70 4.57 5.33 -4.38
N GLY A 71 5.53 4.40 -4.38
CA GLY A 71 5.57 3.30 -5.35
C GLY A 71 4.32 2.42 -5.30
N GLY A 72 3.92 2.01 -4.09
CA GLY A 72 2.69 1.23 -3.89
C GLY A 72 1.45 2.01 -4.36
N ALA A 73 1.31 3.27 -3.93
CA ALA A 73 0.17 4.11 -4.34
C ALA A 73 0.09 4.30 -5.86
N LEU A 74 1.23 4.54 -6.52
CA LEU A 74 1.30 4.68 -7.98
C LEU A 74 0.92 3.39 -8.72
N SER A 75 1.35 2.23 -8.22
CA SER A 75 0.98 0.94 -8.83
C SER A 75 -0.53 0.67 -8.74
N ASN A 76 -1.14 0.87 -7.57
CA ASN A 76 -2.60 0.75 -7.40
C ASN A 76 -3.38 1.81 -8.19
N ALA A 77 -2.80 2.98 -8.45
CA ALA A 77 -3.40 4.00 -9.30
C ALA A 77 -3.33 3.61 -10.78
N LEU A 78 -2.22 3.00 -11.21
CA LEU A 78 -2.05 2.49 -12.57
C LEU A 78 -3.05 1.38 -12.87
N ASP A 79 -3.25 0.45 -11.94
CA ASP A 79 -4.26 -0.61 -12.07
C ASP A 79 -5.66 -0.01 -12.28
N ARG A 80 -6.03 0.98 -11.46
CA ARG A 80 -7.33 1.68 -11.61
C ARG A 80 -7.44 2.42 -12.94
N LEU A 81 -6.35 3.00 -13.45
CA LEU A 81 -6.36 3.70 -14.74
C LEU A 81 -6.57 2.73 -15.91
N ILE A 82 -5.97 1.55 -15.86
CA ILE A 82 -6.02 0.56 -16.95
C ILE A 82 -7.29 -0.31 -16.86
N TYR A 83 -7.63 -0.77 -15.66
CA TYR A 83 -8.64 -1.81 -15.43
C TYR A 83 -9.91 -1.29 -14.72
N GLY A 84 -9.89 -0.06 -14.19
CA GLY A 84 -11.00 0.48 -13.39
C GLY A 84 -11.10 -0.08 -11.97
N ALA A 85 -10.18 -0.98 -11.59
CA ALA A 85 -10.13 -1.65 -10.29
C ALA A 85 -8.68 -2.04 -9.96
N VAL A 86 -8.41 -2.40 -8.71
CA VAL A 86 -7.12 -3.00 -8.29
C VAL A 86 -7.23 -4.51 -8.24
N ALA A 87 -6.19 -5.20 -8.67
CA ALA A 87 -6.10 -6.64 -8.50
C ALA A 87 -5.52 -6.99 -7.11
N ASP A 88 -6.31 -7.68 -6.29
CA ASP A 88 -5.93 -8.20 -4.98
C ASP A 88 -5.82 -9.73 -5.02
N PHE A 89 -4.80 -10.29 -4.34
CA PHE A 89 -4.44 -11.71 -4.54
C PHE A 89 -4.15 -12.52 -3.29
N PHE A 90 -3.67 -11.88 -2.22
CA PHE A 90 -3.25 -12.59 -1.02
C PHE A 90 -4.37 -12.65 -0.02
N HIS A 91 -4.87 -13.86 0.27
CA HIS A 91 -5.95 -14.08 1.22
C HIS A 91 -5.49 -14.99 2.36
N PHE A 92 -5.36 -14.42 3.56
CA PHE A 92 -5.03 -15.17 4.77
C PHE A 92 -6.29 -15.39 5.62
N HIS A 93 -6.49 -16.60 6.12
CA HIS A 93 -7.67 -16.96 6.91
C HIS A 93 -7.35 -18.03 7.97
N TRP A 94 -8.22 -18.14 8.98
CA TRP A 94 -8.14 -19.18 9.99
C TRP A 94 -9.53 -19.50 10.56
N GLY A 95 -10.05 -20.69 10.26
CA GLY A 95 -11.40 -21.08 10.65
C GLY A 95 -12.45 -20.14 10.05
N ALA A 96 -13.25 -19.49 10.90
CA ALA A 96 -14.24 -18.50 10.46
C ALA A 96 -13.66 -17.08 10.30
N TRP A 97 -12.40 -16.86 10.69
CA TRP A 97 -11.76 -15.55 10.58
C TRP A 97 -11.08 -15.40 9.22
N SER A 98 -11.27 -14.25 8.58
CA SER A 98 -10.64 -13.89 7.32
C SER A 98 -9.94 -12.56 7.47
N PHE A 99 -8.67 -12.50 7.06
CA PHE A 99 -8.00 -11.23 6.86
C PHE A 99 -8.47 -10.56 5.57
N TYR A 100 -8.17 -9.26 5.44
CA TYR A 100 -8.37 -8.52 4.20
C TYR A 100 -7.55 -9.15 3.07
N ILE A 101 -8.09 -9.16 1.85
CA ILE A 101 -7.38 -9.63 0.65
C ILE A 101 -6.58 -8.45 0.12
N PHE A 102 -5.27 -8.61 -0.05
CA PHE A 102 -4.37 -7.51 -0.39
C PHE A 102 -3.41 -7.89 -1.52
N ASN A 103 -2.65 -6.90 -2.00
CA ASN A 103 -1.62 -7.10 -3.02
C ASN A 103 -0.23 -6.61 -2.56
N ILE A 104 0.75 -6.69 -3.46
CA ILE A 104 2.13 -6.27 -3.18
C ILE A 104 2.22 -4.75 -2.92
N ALA A 105 1.36 -3.94 -3.54
CA ALA A 105 1.33 -2.50 -3.33
C ALA A 105 0.92 -2.17 -1.88
N ASP A 106 -0.08 -2.86 -1.34
CA ASP A 106 -0.52 -2.69 0.05
C ASP A 106 0.57 -3.10 1.05
N VAL A 107 1.31 -4.17 0.74
CA VAL A 107 2.50 -4.57 1.51
C VAL A 107 3.55 -3.47 1.47
N ALA A 108 3.88 -2.94 0.29
CA ALA A 108 4.85 -1.85 0.16
C ALA A 108 4.44 -0.61 0.97
N ILE A 109 3.17 -0.18 0.88
CA ILE A 109 2.63 0.94 1.67
C ILE A 109 2.74 0.65 3.16
N THR A 110 2.38 -0.56 3.61
CA THR A 110 2.45 -0.95 5.02
C THR A 110 3.88 -0.87 5.56
N PHE A 111 4.85 -1.44 4.84
CA PHE A 111 6.26 -1.34 5.22
C PHE A 111 6.77 0.11 5.14
N GLY A 112 6.32 0.88 4.16
CA GLY A 112 6.66 2.29 4.04
C GLY A 112 6.22 3.11 5.25
N VAL A 113 4.98 2.91 5.70
CA VAL A 113 4.45 3.53 6.93
C VAL A 113 5.24 3.09 8.17
N ILE A 114 5.58 1.81 8.29
CA ILE A 114 6.42 1.31 9.40
C ILE A 114 7.77 2.04 9.42
N LEU A 115 8.45 2.20 8.28
CA LEU A 115 9.72 2.93 8.21
C LEU A 115 9.57 4.41 8.60
N LEU A 116 8.47 5.06 8.21
CA LEU A 116 8.19 6.43 8.60
C LEU A 116 7.95 6.57 10.10
N LEU A 117 7.22 5.62 10.71
CA LEU A 117 7.04 5.58 12.16
C LEU A 117 8.36 5.39 12.90
N LEU A 118 9.23 4.50 12.41
CA LEU A 118 10.56 4.30 13.00
C LEU A 118 11.41 5.59 12.91
N ASP A 119 11.35 6.33 11.81
CA ASP A 119 12.03 7.63 11.68
C ASP A 119 11.50 8.67 12.67
N ILE A 120 10.18 8.75 12.84
CA ILE A 120 9.51 9.67 13.77
C ILE A 120 9.92 9.37 15.21
N LEU A 121 10.04 8.08 15.56
CA LEU A 121 10.53 7.62 16.86
C LEU A 121 12.04 7.86 17.06
N GLY A 122 12.75 8.37 16.05
CA GLY A 122 14.16 8.72 16.13
C GLY A 122 15.11 7.53 15.96
N LEU A 123 14.60 6.36 15.58
CA LEU A 123 15.44 5.20 15.28
C LEU A 123 16.21 5.48 13.99
N GLY A 124 17.54 5.33 14.02
CA GLY A 124 18.42 5.61 12.88
C GLY A 124 18.94 7.05 12.77
N ARG A 125 18.62 7.93 13.73
CA ARG A 125 19.34 9.21 13.87
C ARG A 125 20.68 8.97 14.56
N ALA A 126 21.75 9.52 14.01
CA ALA A 126 23.06 9.48 14.67
C ALA A 126 22.94 10.13 16.06
N PRO A 127 23.53 9.55 17.12
CA PRO A 127 23.50 10.16 18.44
C PRO A 127 24.08 11.57 18.34
N ALA A 128 23.38 12.55 18.90
CA ALA A 128 23.83 13.93 18.92
C ALA A 128 25.23 13.96 19.54
N THR A 129 26.23 14.31 18.75
CA THR A 129 27.59 14.52 19.25
C THR A 129 27.48 15.61 20.30
N LYS A 130 27.65 15.26 21.58
CA LYS A 130 27.80 16.26 22.64
C LYS A 130 29.06 17.04 22.29
N THR A 131 28.90 18.27 21.81
CA THR A 131 30.02 19.21 21.70
C THR A 131 30.59 19.38 23.11
N ALA A 132 31.74 18.75 23.37
CA ALA A 132 32.51 19.03 24.56
C ALA A 132 32.95 20.50 24.47
N ALA A 133 32.46 21.30 25.41
CA ALA A 133 32.91 22.66 25.64
C ALA A 133 34.28 22.67 26.31
#